data_AF-A0A2M8SA61-F1
#
_entry.id   AF-A0A2M8SA61-F1
#
_cell.length_a   1.000
_cell.length_b   1.000
_cell.length_c   1.000
_cell.angle_alpha   90.00
_cell.angle_beta   90.00
_cell.angle_gamma   90.00
#
_symmetry.space_group_name_H-M   'P 1'
#
loop_
_entity.id
_entity.type
_entity.pdbx_description
1 polymer ?
#
loop_
_entity_poly.entity_id
_entity_poly.type
_entity_poly.pdbx_seq_one_letter_code
_entity_poly.pdbx_strand_id
1 'polypeptide(L)'
;MSERKALYQSPGVPGKRGFEDLECYKLALEVVAEVHKMVKSLPPEEKYDLIAQIRRSSKSVTANIAEGYGRYHYLDSLHKYSIARGELNETLSHVINARVLEYIDQKRFESLYKLIRETEQTLNGYMAYVRRQRAGEQEYGNKAVHEESAEYLLDDESNVDDNDEVGKDEVDKDEVDKDQGNK
;
A
#
# COMPACT_ATOMS: atom_id res chain seq x y z
N MET A 1 -29.04 20.47 6.47
CA MET A 1 -28.04 19.44 6.85
C MET A 1 -27.57 19.79 8.24
N SER A 2 -27.67 18.88 9.21
CA SER A 2 -27.19 19.15 10.57
C SER A 2 -25.68 19.37 10.54
N GLU A 3 -25.19 20.47 11.12
CA GLU A 3 -23.76 20.69 11.31
C GLU A 3 -23.17 19.52 12.11
N ARG A 4 -22.16 18.84 11.55
CA ARG A 4 -21.40 17.84 12.31
C ARG A 4 -20.53 18.59 13.31
N LYS A 5 -20.72 18.32 14.60
CA LYS A 5 -19.83 18.83 15.64
C LYS A 5 -18.47 18.13 15.48
N ALA A 6 -17.40 18.91 15.33
CA ALA A 6 -16.06 18.39 15.24
C ALA A 6 -15.72 17.54 16.48
N LEU A 7 -15.21 16.31 16.26
CA LEU A 7 -14.78 15.41 17.33
C LEU A 7 -13.50 15.88 18.02
N TYR A 8 -12.68 16.63 17.30
CA TYR A 8 -11.41 17.15 17.77
C TYR A 8 -11.22 18.57 17.23
N GLN A 9 -10.76 19.46 18.09
CA GLN A 9 -10.33 20.80 17.73
C GLN A 9 -8.84 20.89 18.02
N SER A 10 -8.05 21.22 16.99
CA SER A 10 -6.61 21.40 17.20
C SER A 10 -6.37 22.56 18.19
N PRO A 11 -5.52 22.37 19.21
CA PRO A 11 -5.03 23.48 20.03
C PRO A 11 -3.97 24.33 19.30
N GLY A 12 -3.75 24.09 18.00
CA GLY A 12 -2.64 24.57 17.19
C GLY A 12 -2.34 26.08 17.26
N VAL A 13 -1.18 26.44 16.71
CA VAL A 13 -0.71 27.83 16.71
C VAL A 13 -1.45 28.62 15.61
N PRO A 14 -2.02 29.81 15.91
CA PRO A 14 -2.66 30.65 14.90
C PRO A 14 -1.78 30.85 13.67
N GLY A 15 -2.34 30.59 12.48
CA GLY A 15 -1.64 30.74 11.20
C GLY A 15 -0.81 29.54 10.74
N LYS A 16 -0.68 28.47 11.55
CA LYS A 16 -0.11 27.19 11.10
C LYS A 16 -1.22 26.15 11.01
N ARG A 17 -1.31 25.47 9.86
CA ARG A 17 -2.17 24.30 9.68
C ARG A 17 -1.36 23.03 9.90
N GLY A 18 -1.94 22.06 10.59
CA GLY A 18 -1.38 20.73 10.80
C GLY A 18 -2.14 19.65 10.03
N PHE A 19 -1.74 18.39 10.21
CA PHE A 19 -2.45 17.24 9.62
C PHE A 19 -3.85 17.09 10.23
N GLU A 20 -4.00 17.51 11.48
CA GLU A 20 -5.25 17.46 12.23
C GLU A 20 -6.33 18.41 11.69
N ASP A 21 -5.93 19.38 10.88
CA ASP A 21 -6.86 20.28 10.20
C ASP A 21 -7.41 19.72 8.89
N LEU A 22 -6.78 18.67 8.34
CA LEU A 22 -7.20 18.04 7.09
C LEU A 22 -8.61 17.44 7.24
N GLU A 23 -9.47 17.72 6.27
CA GLU A 23 -10.84 17.20 6.28
C GLU A 23 -10.87 15.66 6.22
N CYS A 24 -9.99 15.05 5.41
CA CYS A 24 -9.87 13.59 5.36
C CYS A 24 -9.43 12.98 6.70
N TYR A 25 -8.62 13.69 7.49
CA TYR A 25 -8.20 13.25 8.82
C TYR A 25 -9.36 13.32 9.83
N LYS A 26 -10.12 14.42 9.82
CA LYS A 26 -11.30 14.60 10.68
C LYS A 26 -12.36 13.53 10.41
N LEU A 27 -12.65 13.26 9.14
CA LEU A 27 -13.55 12.17 8.74
C LEU A 27 -13.01 10.79 9.15
N ALA A 28 -11.70 10.55 9.00
CA ALA A 28 -11.09 9.30 9.47
C ALA A 28 -11.19 9.13 11.00
N LEU A 29 -11.11 10.22 11.78
CA LEU A 29 -11.39 10.17 13.23
C LEU A 29 -12.85 9.82 13.53
N GLU A 30 -13.80 10.33 12.74
CA GLU A 30 -15.22 9.92 12.84
C GLU A 30 -15.37 8.41 12.57
N VAL A 31 -14.70 7.87 11.54
CA VAL A 31 -14.68 6.43 11.26
C VAL A 31 -14.15 5.64 12.46
N VAL A 32 -13.01 6.05 13.03
CA VAL A 32 -12.44 5.40 14.23
C VAL A 32 -13.44 5.40 15.39
N ALA A 33 -14.09 6.54 15.65
CA ALA A 33 -15.05 6.67 16.74
C ALA A 33 -16.28 5.79 16.54
N GLU A 34 -16.87 5.78 15.34
CA GLU A 34 -18.05 4.96 15.03
C GLU A 34 -17.72 3.47 15.01
N VAL A 35 -16.55 3.07 14.51
CA VAL A 35 -16.06 1.68 14.60
C VAL A 35 -15.93 1.27 16.06
N HIS A 36 -15.32 2.09 16.92
CA HIS A 36 -15.15 1.76 18.34
C HIS A 36 -16.46 1.70 19.12
N LYS A 37 -17.50 2.42 18.68
CA LYS A 37 -18.87 2.28 19.20
C LYS A 37 -19.52 0.99 18.70
N MET A 38 -19.39 0.71 17.41
CA MET A 38 -19.98 -0.46 16.75
C MET A 38 -19.48 -1.77 17.34
N VAL A 39 -18.17 -1.94 17.50
CA VAL A 39 -17.58 -3.19 18.03
C VAL A 39 -18.00 -3.53 19.46
N LYS A 40 -18.68 -2.63 20.18
CA LYS A 40 -19.24 -2.93 21.50
C LYS A 40 -20.50 -3.79 21.44
N SER A 41 -21.17 -3.86 20.27
CA SER A 41 -22.32 -4.75 20.07
C SER A 41 -21.95 -6.11 19.48
N LEU A 42 -20.67 -6.33 19.15
CA LEU A 42 -20.21 -7.60 18.59
C LEU A 42 -20.07 -8.66 19.69
N PRO A 43 -20.22 -9.95 19.35
CA PRO A 43 -20.05 -11.04 20.29
C PRO A 43 -18.64 -11.08 20.91
N PRO A 44 -18.47 -11.48 22.19
CA PRO A 44 -17.17 -11.55 22.84
C PRO A 44 -16.15 -12.47 22.16
N GLU A 45 -16.60 -13.51 21.47
CA GLU A 45 -15.77 -14.44 20.70
C GLU A 45 -15.00 -13.74 19.56
N GLU A 46 -15.53 -12.63 19.03
CA GLU A 46 -14.88 -11.83 17.98
C GLU A 46 -13.74 -10.95 18.50
N LYS A 47 -13.47 -10.97 19.82
CA LYS A 47 -12.49 -10.09 20.48
C LYS A 47 -11.12 -10.08 19.81
N TYR A 48 -10.62 -11.25 19.42
CA TYR A 48 -9.31 -11.42 18.80
C TYR A 48 -9.37 -11.58 17.28
N ASP A 49 -10.57 -11.61 16.71
CA ASP A 49 -10.80 -11.69 15.28
C ASP A 49 -11.32 -10.34 14.75
N LEU A 50 -12.61 -10.24 14.41
CA LEU A 50 -13.16 -9.06 13.75
C LEU A 50 -12.99 -7.78 14.56
N ILE A 51 -13.19 -7.83 15.88
CA ILE A 51 -13.07 -6.64 16.76
C ILE A 51 -11.64 -6.11 16.76
N ALA A 52 -10.63 -6.99 16.83
CA ALA A 52 -9.23 -6.58 16.86
C ALA A 52 -8.78 -6.06 15.49
N GLN A 53 -9.17 -6.72 14.41
CA GLN A 53 -8.79 -6.34 13.04
C GLN A 53 -9.39 -4.99 12.66
N ILE A 54 -10.71 -4.80 12.82
CA ILE A 54 -11.37 -3.54 12.43
C ILE A 54 -10.89 -2.33 13.25
N ARG A 55 -10.57 -2.52 14.53
CA ARG A 55 -9.98 -1.46 15.36
C ARG A 55 -8.58 -1.08 14.88
N ARG A 56 -7.78 -2.05 14.42
CA ARG A 56 -6.43 -1.80 13.92
C ARG A 56 -6.48 -1.07 12.59
N SER A 57 -7.23 -1.58 11.61
CA SER A 57 -7.31 -0.97 10.29
C SER A 57 -7.88 0.45 10.35
N SER A 58 -8.97 0.68 11.10
CA SER A 58 -9.54 2.03 11.25
C SER A 58 -8.55 3.04 11.86
N LYS A 59 -7.78 2.66 12.90
CA LYS A 59 -6.75 3.53 13.49
C LYS A 59 -5.57 3.75 12.54
N SER A 60 -5.20 2.73 11.77
CA SER A 60 -4.12 2.79 10.77
C SER A 60 -4.38 3.87 9.71
N VAL A 61 -5.65 4.10 9.32
CA VAL A 61 -6.03 5.21 8.43
C VAL A 61 -5.53 6.56 8.96
N THR A 62 -5.88 6.91 10.20
CA THR A 62 -5.47 8.19 10.80
C THR A 62 -3.96 8.29 10.98
N ALA A 63 -3.30 7.20 11.38
CA ALA A 63 -1.85 7.16 11.56
C ALA A 63 -1.11 7.41 10.25
N ASN A 64 -1.52 6.75 9.16
CA ASN A 64 -0.90 6.90 7.85
C ASN A 64 -1.17 8.29 7.23
N ILE A 65 -2.33 8.92 7.48
CA ILE A 65 -2.58 10.31 7.05
C ILE A 65 -1.62 11.27 7.77
N ALA A 66 -1.50 11.16 9.09
CA ALA A 66 -0.61 11.99 9.89
C ALA A 66 0.86 11.79 9.47
N GLU A 67 1.29 10.54 9.31
CA GLU A 67 2.64 10.21 8.87
C GLU A 67 2.93 10.77 7.48
N GLY A 68 2.01 10.60 6.52
CA GLY A 68 2.17 11.11 5.16
C GLY A 68 2.28 12.64 5.12
N TYR A 69 1.53 13.35 5.97
CA TYR A 69 1.63 14.81 6.09
C TYR A 69 3.00 15.28 6.58
N GLY A 70 3.64 14.53 7.47
CA GLY A 70 4.96 14.84 8.00
C GLY A 70 6.12 14.51 7.04
N ARG A 71 5.88 13.85 5.90
CA ARG A 71 6.94 13.48 4.95
C ARG A 71 7.42 14.70 4.15
N TYR A 72 8.73 14.73 3.91
CA TYR A 72 9.36 15.79 3.12
C TYR A 72 9.04 15.67 1.63
N HIS A 73 9.33 14.51 1.03
CA HIS A 73 9.05 14.24 -0.37
C HIS A 73 7.59 13.88 -0.60
N TYR A 74 6.99 14.49 -1.62
CA TYR A 74 5.56 14.33 -1.89
C TYR A 74 5.18 12.91 -2.32
N LEU A 75 6.09 12.18 -2.98
CA LEU A 75 5.89 10.78 -3.35
C LEU A 75 5.78 9.88 -2.11
N ASP A 76 6.59 10.12 -1.07
CA ASP A 76 6.49 9.41 0.21
C ASP A 76 5.17 9.72 0.92
N SER A 77 4.75 10.99 0.91
CA SER A 77 3.42 11.38 1.41
C SER A 77 2.32 10.61 0.70
N LEU A 78 2.35 10.56 -0.64
CA LEU A 78 1.34 9.87 -1.45
C LEU A 78 1.34 8.36 -1.24
N HIS A 79 2.51 7.76 -1.03
CA HIS A 79 2.61 6.35 -0.66
C HIS A 79 1.86 6.08 0.66
N LYS A 80 2.10 6.91 1.68
CA LYS A 80 1.38 6.80 2.97
C LYS A 80 -0.12 7.03 2.83
N TYR A 81 -0.54 8.00 2.02
CA TYR A 81 -1.97 8.19 1.75
C TYR A 81 -2.60 7.01 0.98
N SER A 82 -1.85 6.35 0.10
CA SER A 82 -2.31 5.13 -0.56
C SER A 82 -2.49 3.98 0.44
N ILE A 83 -1.60 3.84 1.43
CA ILE A 83 -1.77 2.89 2.52
C ILE A 83 -3.02 3.22 3.33
N ALA A 84 -3.19 4.49 3.72
CA ALA A 84 -4.39 4.94 4.46
C ALA A 84 -5.69 4.59 3.71
N ARG A 85 -5.71 4.73 2.37
CA ARG A 85 -6.85 4.34 1.54
C ARG A 85 -7.06 2.82 1.52
N GLY A 86 -5.98 2.03 1.48
CA GLY A 86 -6.06 0.56 1.60
C GLY A 86 -6.68 0.12 2.93
N GLU A 87 -6.21 0.70 4.03
CA GLU A 87 -6.70 0.47 5.40
C GLU A 87 -8.17 0.86 5.57
N LEU A 88 -8.62 1.90 4.84
CA LEU A 88 -10.02 2.32 4.81
C LEU A 88 -10.90 1.29 4.10
N ASN A 89 -10.41 0.68 3.01
CA ASN A 89 -11.10 -0.42 2.33
C ASN A 89 -11.12 -1.70 3.17
N GLU A 90 -10.03 -1.99 3.90
CA GLU A 90 -10.00 -3.10 4.86
C GLU A 90 -11.00 -2.88 6.00
N THR A 91 -11.05 -1.67 6.55
CA THR A 91 -12.08 -1.26 7.54
C THR A 91 -13.48 -1.49 6.98
N LEU A 92 -13.74 -1.09 5.73
CA LEU A 92 -15.04 -1.30 5.07
C LEU A 92 -15.38 -2.78 4.92
N SER A 93 -14.40 -3.61 4.52
CA SER A 93 -14.58 -5.05 4.39
C SER A 93 -15.01 -5.67 5.73
N HIS A 94 -14.39 -5.29 6.84
CA HIS A 94 -14.82 -5.74 8.16
C HIS A 94 -16.21 -5.25 8.56
N VAL A 95 -16.59 -4.01 8.20
CA VAL A 95 -17.96 -3.51 8.42
C VAL A 95 -18.97 -4.36 7.62
N ILE A 96 -18.64 -4.74 6.38
CA ILE A 96 -19.46 -5.63 5.55
C ILE A 96 -19.57 -7.00 6.21
N ASN A 97 -18.46 -7.58 6.69
CA ASN A 97 -18.49 -8.87 7.40
C ASN A 97 -19.40 -8.81 8.63
N ALA A 98 -19.28 -7.76 9.46
CA ALA A 98 -20.16 -7.55 10.61
C ALA A 98 -21.66 -7.51 10.21
N ARG A 99 -21.98 -6.94 9.05
CA ARG A 99 -23.35 -6.89 8.53
C ARG A 99 -23.83 -8.25 8.01
N VAL A 100 -22.97 -8.99 7.31
CA VAL A 100 -23.28 -10.33 6.75
C VAL A 100 -23.47 -11.35 7.88
N LEU A 101 -22.66 -11.26 8.93
CA LEU A 101 -22.78 -12.07 10.15
C LEU A 101 -23.90 -11.59 11.09
N GLU A 102 -24.69 -10.61 10.66
CA GLU A 102 -25.84 -10.05 11.40
C GLU A 102 -25.49 -9.46 12.78
N TYR A 103 -24.23 -9.08 13.01
CA TYR A 103 -23.78 -8.41 14.24
C TYR A 103 -24.18 -6.93 14.33
N ILE A 104 -24.55 -6.34 13.19
CA ILE A 104 -25.06 -4.96 13.11
C ILE A 104 -26.28 -4.89 12.20
N ASP A 105 -27.18 -3.96 12.53
CA ASP A 105 -28.36 -3.69 11.70
C ASP A 105 -28.02 -2.92 10.41
N GLN A 106 -28.99 -2.90 9.49
CA GLN A 106 -28.86 -2.23 8.20
C GLN A 106 -28.56 -0.73 8.34
N LYS A 107 -29.19 -0.06 9.32
CA LYS A 107 -29.05 1.38 9.53
C LYS A 107 -27.63 1.76 9.96
N ARG A 108 -27.05 0.99 10.88
CA ARG A 108 -25.67 1.15 11.35
C ARG A 108 -24.69 0.88 10.22
N PHE A 109 -24.91 -0.18 9.44
CA PHE A 109 -24.12 -0.50 8.28
C PHE A 109 -24.11 0.65 7.26
N GLU A 110 -25.28 1.14 6.84
CA GLU A 110 -25.39 2.23 5.86
C GLU A 110 -24.72 3.52 6.33
N SER A 111 -24.85 3.84 7.62
CA SER A 111 -24.23 5.02 8.23
C SER A 111 -22.70 4.94 8.16
N LEU A 112 -22.12 3.80 8.56
CA LEU A 112 -20.67 3.55 8.48
C LEU A 112 -20.19 3.49 7.04
N TYR A 113 -20.91 2.80 6.16
CA TYR A 113 -20.59 2.71 4.73
C TYR A 113 -20.47 4.10 4.11
N LYS A 114 -21.47 4.95 4.34
CA LYS A 114 -21.47 6.32 3.81
C LYS A 114 -20.30 7.13 4.35
N LEU A 115 -20.04 7.08 5.66
CA LEU A 115 -18.94 7.80 6.29
C LEU A 115 -17.57 7.37 5.74
N ILE A 116 -17.37 6.07 5.57
CA ILE A 116 -16.15 5.51 5.01
C ILE A 116 -15.95 5.97 3.55
N ARG A 117 -17.00 5.93 2.72
CA ARG A 117 -16.93 6.40 1.32
C ARG A 117 -16.67 7.90 1.21
N GLU A 118 -17.29 8.71 2.07
CA GLU A 118 -17.03 10.15 2.15
C GLU A 118 -15.56 10.44 2.57
N THR A 119 -15.05 9.68 3.52
CA THR A 119 -13.63 9.75 3.94
C THR A 119 -12.70 9.40 2.77
N GLU A 120 -13.00 8.33 2.03
CA GLU A 120 -12.24 7.88 0.87
C GLU A 120 -12.19 8.95 -0.23
N GLN A 121 -13.35 9.53 -0.54
CA GLN A 121 -13.46 10.59 -1.56
C GLN A 121 -12.64 11.82 -1.17
N THR A 122 -12.74 12.25 0.10
CA THR A 122 -11.99 13.39 0.62
C THR A 122 -10.48 13.12 0.61
N LEU A 123 -10.06 11.91 0.99
CA LEU A 123 -8.66 11.48 0.94
C LEU A 123 -8.13 11.49 -0.50
N ASN A 124 -8.87 10.93 -1.46
CA ASN A 124 -8.50 10.94 -2.88
C ASN A 124 -8.37 12.38 -3.43
N GLY A 125 -9.28 13.27 -3.05
CA GLY A 125 -9.19 14.70 -3.39
C GLY A 125 -7.92 15.35 -2.85
N TYR A 126 -7.56 15.06 -1.60
CA TYR A 126 -6.32 15.54 -0.99
C TYR A 126 -5.06 14.97 -1.67
N MET A 127 -5.03 13.68 -1.97
CA MET A 127 -3.93 13.06 -2.74
C MET A 127 -3.74 13.73 -4.10
N ALA A 128 -4.84 14.02 -4.80
CA ALA A 128 -4.79 14.71 -6.09
C ALA A 128 -4.27 16.15 -5.95
N TYR A 129 -4.65 16.85 -4.88
CA TYR A 129 -4.10 18.17 -4.54
C TYR A 129 -2.59 18.12 -4.30
N VAL A 130 -2.11 17.19 -3.46
CA VAL A 130 -0.68 17.04 -3.15
C VAL A 130 0.14 16.76 -4.41
N ARG A 131 -0.34 15.87 -5.29
CA ARG A 131 0.29 15.62 -6.61
C ARG A 131 0.44 16.91 -7.41
N ARG A 132 -0.63 17.69 -7.55
CA ARG A 132 -0.62 18.91 -8.37
C ARG A 132 0.28 20.02 -7.82
N GLN A 133 0.37 20.16 -6.50
CA GLN A 133 1.19 21.22 -5.89
C GLN A 133 2.69 20.96 -6.01
N ARG A 134 3.11 19.68 -6.03
CA ARG A 134 4.51 19.27 -5.91
C ARG A 134 5.12 18.75 -7.21
N ALA A 135 4.30 18.39 -8.22
CA ALA A 135 4.75 17.97 -9.55
C ALA A 135 5.48 19.08 -10.37
N GLY A 136 5.63 20.29 -9.82
CA GLY A 136 6.37 21.40 -10.43
C GLY A 136 7.63 21.84 -9.67
N GLU A 137 7.91 21.28 -8.49
CA GLU A 137 9.14 21.54 -7.73
C GLU A 137 10.17 20.46 -8.09
N GLN A 138 11.12 20.80 -8.97
CA GLN A 138 12.24 19.96 -9.46
C GLN A 138 12.22 18.49 -9.02
N GLU A 139 11.64 17.62 -9.85
CA GLU A 139 11.85 16.18 -9.73
C GLU A 139 13.33 15.87 -10.01
N TYR A 140 14.11 15.63 -8.95
CA TYR A 140 15.40 14.95 -9.04
C TYR A 140 15.13 13.53 -9.56
N GLY A 141 15.07 13.37 -10.88
CA GLY A 141 14.75 12.10 -11.53
C GLY A 141 14.98 12.09 -13.04
N ASN A 142 15.03 13.24 -13.72
CA ASN A 142 15.30 13.31 -15.16
C ASN A 142 16.79 13.43 -15.54
N LYS A 143 17.72 13.31 -14.59
CA LYS A 143 19.14 13.14 -14.89
C LYS A 143 19.51 11.67 -14.73
N ALA A 144 19.34 10.89 -15.78
CA ALA A 144 20.12 9.66 -15.92
C ALA A 144 21.59 10.09 -16.01
N VAL A 145 22.36 9.78 -14.96
CA VAL A 145 23.82 9.85 -15.05
C VAL A 145 24.23 8.58 -15.78
N HIS A 146 24.49 8.71 -17.08
CA HIS A 146 25.18 7.64 -17.81
C HIS A 146 26.65 7.68 -17.38
N GLU A 147 27.14 6.57 -16.82
CA GLU A 147 28.58 6.34 -16.76
C GLU A 147 29.07 6.12 -18.20
N GLU A 148 30.15 6.81 -18.59
CA GLU A 148 30.81 6.58 -19.87
C GLU A 148 31.20 5.10 -19.95
N SER A 149 30.79 4.44 -21.03
CA SER A 149 31.15 3.04 -21.27
C SER A 149 32.66 2.94 -21.40
N ALA A 150 33.30 2.17 -20.51
CA ALA A 150 34.71 1.87 -20.63
C ALA A 150 34.95 1.09 -21.93
N GLU A 151 35.79 1.64 -22.80
CA GLU A 151 36.22 0.98 -24.04
C GLU A 151 37.19 -0.15 -23.66
N TYR A 152 36.69 -1.39 -23.66
CA TYR A 152 37.55 -2.55 -23.46
C TYR A 152 38.36 -2.78 -24.74
N LEU A 153 39.65 -2.48 -24.70
CA LEU A 153 40.60 -2.95 -25.70
C LEU A 153 40.71 -4.47 -25.55
N LEU A 154 40.14 -5.21 -26.50
CA LEU A 154 40.44 -6.62 -26.67
C LEU A 154 41.85 -6.68 -27.26
N ASP A 155 42.81 -7.16 -26.46
CA ASP A 155 44.14 -7.48 -26.97
C ASP A 155 43.99 -8.54 -28.07
N ASP A 156 44.49 -8.21 -29.26
CA ASP A 156 44.45 -9.01 -30.47
C ASP A 156 45.35 -10.25 -30.29
N GLU A 157 44.79 -11.36 -29.77
CA GLU A 157 45.48 -12.65 -29.75
C GLU A 157 45.60 -13.20 -31.17
N SER A 158 46.62 -12.72 -31.87
CA SER A 158 47.20 -13.39 -33.04
C SER A 158 47.99 -14.61 -32.59
N ASN A 159 47.47 -15.81 -32.85
CA ASN A 159 48.16 -16.93 -33.53
C ASN A 159 47.35 -18.22 -33.39
N VAL A 160 46.63 -18.57 -34.45
CA VAL A 160 46.18 -19.93 -34.69
C VAL A 160 47.39 -20.70 -35.22
N ASP A 161 47.97 -21.57 -34.40
CA ASP A 161 48.92 -22.58 -34.86
C ASP A 161 48.15 -23.90 -35.02
N ASP A 162 47.89 -24.25 -36.28
CA ASP A 162 47.35 -25.53 -36.73
C ASP A 162 48.42 -26.61 -36.59
N ASN A 163 48.07 -27.71 -35.91
CA ASN A 163 48.44 -29.11 -36.13
C ASN A 163 48.74 -29.81 -34.79
N ASP A 164 47.90 -30.78 -34.43
CA ASP A 164 48.42 -32.11 -34.12
C ASP A 164 47.32 -33.18 -34.17
N GLU A 165 47.76 -34.34 -34.62
CA GLU A 165 47.01 -35.43 -35.25
C GLU A 165 46.02 -36.17 -34.33
N VAL A 166 44.86 -36.52 -34.91
CA VAL A 166 43.94 -37.50 -34.35
C VAL A 166 44.47 -38.91 -34.64
N GLY A 167 45.00 -39.55 -33.59
CA GLY A 167 45.25 -40.98 -33.52
C GLY A 167 43.95 -41.76 -33.36
N LYS A 168 43.83 -42.81 -34.18
CA LYS A 168 42.69 -43.72 -34.34
C LYS A 168 42.50 -44.67 -33.16
N ASP A 169 41.27 -45.19 -33.07
CA ASP A 169 40.88 -46.60 -32.87
C ASP A 169 39.61 -46.62 -32.00
N GLU A 170 38.43 -46.71 -32.62
CA GLU A 170 37.67 -47.96 -32.83
C GLU A 170 37.47 -48.78 -31.55
N VAL A 171 36.20 -49.00 -31.20
CA VAL A 171 35.53 -50.32 -31.17
C VAL A 171 34.24 -50.21 -30.35
N ASP A 172 33.11 -50.48 -31.03
CA ASP A 172 31.92 -51.29 -30.66
C ASP A 172 31.38 -51.25 -29.21
N LYS A 173 30.08 -51.38 -28.91
CA LYS A 173 28.82 -51.61 -29.63
C LYS A 173 27.72 -51.66 -28.54
N ASP A 174 26.47 -51.66 -29.00
CA ASP A 174 25.29 -52.23 -28.35
C ASP A 174 24.60 -51.43 -27.23
N GLU A 175 23.72 -50.53 -27.67
CA GLU A 175 22.25 -50.72 -27.74
C GLU A 175 21.48 -51.35 -26.55
N VAL A 176 20.27 -50.79 -26.36
CA VAL A 176 19.05 -51.32 -25.70
C VAL A 176 18.92 -51.01 -24.19
N ASP A 177 17.80 -50.62 -23.60
CA ASP A 177 16.49 -50.01 -23.93
C ASP A 177 15.76 -49.91 -22.56
N LYS A 178 14.78 -49.01 -22.43
CA LYS A 178 13.68 -48.97 -21.43
C LYS A 178 13.93 -49.34 -19.95
N ASP A 179 13.53 -48.44 -19.05
CA ASP A 179 12.32 -48.70 -18.26
C ASP A 179 11.69 -47.42 -17.68
N GLN A 180 10.40 -47.24 -17.95
CA GLN A 180 9.51 -46.34 -17.21
C GLN A 180 8.78 -47.21 -16.19
N GLY A 181 8.95 -46.93 -14.89
CA GLY A 181 8.22 -47.69 -13.88
C GLY A 181 8.38 -47.21 -12.45
N ASN A 182 7.40 -46.40 -12.03
CA ASN A 182 6.71 -46.53 -10.74
C ASN A 182 7.37 -45.99 -9.46
N LYS A 183 6.91 -44.82 -9.00
CA LYS A 183 6.15 -44.67 -7.74
C LYS A 183 5.52 -43.29 -7.60
#